data_AF-A0A4R0YLF1-F1
#
_entry.id   AF-A0A4R0YLF1-F1
#
_cell.length_a   1.000
_cell.length_b   1.000
_cell.length_c   1.000
_cell.angle_alpha   90.00
_cell.angle_beta   90.00
_cell.angle_gamma   90.00
#
_symmetry.space_group_name_H-M   'P 1'
#
loop_
_entity.id
_entity.type
_entity.pdbx_description
1 polymer ?
#
loop_
_entity_poly.entity_id
_entity_poly.type
_entity_poly.pdbx_seq_one_letter_code
_entity_poly.pdbx_strand_id
1 'polypeptide(L)'
;MALSNRFGSARSAKSRLRCRCSQRSITHRRLPMIHLTKASREFVETGLPGIRCCTVYADGGESADFFEFKAGATFPLHDHEGAEQILVLSGRIRFGHIELSAGDYLKMGPGEQHDAYALEDSLFFSPHRGDVILKA
;
A
#
# COMPACT_ATOMS: atom_id res chain seq x y z
N MET A 1 14.82 -37.48 68.39
CA MET A 1 13.93 -38.54 67.88
C MET A 1 13.30 -38.06 66.59
N ALA A 2 13.33 -38.90 65.55
CA ALA A 2 12.83 -38.69 64.18
C ALA A 2 11.35 -38.26 64.16
N LEU A 3 10.83 -37.56 63.14
CA LEU A 3 10.51 -38.13 61.83
C LEU A 3 10.31 -37.06 60.76
N SER A 4 10.79 -37.40 59.57
CA SER A 4 10.58 -36.77 58.27
C SER A 4 9.12 -36.64 57.87
N ASN A 5 8.79 -35.60 57.09
CA ASN A 5 8.00 -35.81 55.88
C ASN A 5 8.31 -34.77 54.81
N ARG A 6 8.87 -35.25 53.69
CA ARG A 6 9.06 -34.51 52.45
C ARG A 6 7.75 -34.58 51.68
N PHE A 7 7.17 -33.43 51.35
CA PHE A 7 6.22 -33.33 50.23
C PHE A 7 6.81 -32.39 49.19
N GLY A 8 7.42 -32.98 48.17
CA GLY A 8 7.77 -32.28 46.94
C GLY A 8 6.51 -32.07 46.11
N SER A 9 6.20 -30.81 45.78
CA SER A 9 5.25 -30.49 44.72
C SER A 9 6.04 -30.29 43.43
N ALA A 10 6.01 -31.29 42.56
CA ALA A 10 6.45 -31.14 41.17
C ALA A 10 5.50 -30.18 40.46
N ARG A 11 6.03 -29.04 39.98
CA ARG A 11 5.31 -28.15 39.06
C ARG A 11 6.03 -28.10 37.73
N SER A 12 5.52 -28.93 36.82
CA SER A 12 5.50 -28.84 35.36
C SER A 12 6.57 -27.97 34.70
N ALA A 13 7.61 -28.63 34.18
CA ALA A 13 8.47 -28.06 33.17
C ALA A 13 7.63 -27.81 31.90
N LYS A 14 7.34 -26.54 31.59
CA LYS A 14 6.76 -26.15 30.31
C LYS A 14 7.77 -26.49 29.22
N SER A 15 7.65 -27.67 28.60
CA SER A 15 8.41 -28.05 27.42
C SER A 15 7.96 -27.17 26.25
N ARG A 16 8.58 -26.00 26.08
CA ARG A 16 8.50 -25.28 24.82
C ARG A 16 9.24 -26.10 23.78
N LEU A 17 8.50 -26.82 22.95
CA LEU A 17 8.99 -27.49 21.76
C LEU A 17 9.61 -26.40 20.86
N ARG A 18 10.94 -26.26 20.87
CA ARG A 18 11.62 -25.38 19.91
C ARG A 18 11.66 -26.12 18.59
N CYS A 19 10.75 -25.78 17.68
CA CYS A 19 10.86 -26.15 16.29
C CYS A 19 12.18 -25.56 15.75
N ARG A 20 13.19 -26.41 15.53
CA ARG A 20 14.41 -26.07 14.76
C ARG A 20 14.05 -26.04 13.28
N CYS A 21 13.28 -25.06 12.86
CA CYS A 21 13.32 -24.64 11.46
C CYS A 21 14.53 -23.71 11.35
N SER A 22 15.45 -24.00 10.43
CA SER A 22 16.65 -23.20 10.22
C SER A 22 16.25 -21.75 9.98
N GLN A 23 16.51 -20.87 10.96
CA GLN A 23 16.43 -19.44 10.76
C GLN A 23 17.55 -19.07 9.78
N ARG A 24 17.27 -19.20 8.48
CA ARG A 24 18.01 -18.44 7.48
C ARG A 24 17.84 -17.00 7.92
N SER A 25 18.95 -16.35 8.24
CA SER A 25 18.98 -14.93 8.57
C SER A 25 18.43 -14.18 7.37
N ILE A 26 17.11 -13.92 7.39
CA ILE A 26 16.50 -12.95 6.49
C ILE A 26 17.05 -11.63 7.00
N THR A 27 18.03 -11.08 6.30
CA THR A 27 18.43 -9.68 6.49
C THR A 27 17.23 -8.84 6.09
N HIS A 28 16.35 -8.56 7.05
CA HIS A 28 15.24 -7.63 6.82
C HIS A 28 15.85 -6.27 6.50
N ARG A 29 15.75 -5.85 5.23
CA ARG A 29 16.06 -4.46 4.85
C ARG A 29 15.13 -3.58 5.69
N ARG A 30 15.69 -2.84 6.63
CA ARG A 30 14.91 -1.94 7.49
C ARG A 30 14.48 -0.76 6.63
N LEU A 31 13.23 -0.79 6.16
CA LEU A 31 12.63 0.37 5.50
C LEU A 31 12.53 1.53 6.50
N PRO A 32 12.85 2.77 6.09
CA PRO A 32 12.72 3.93 6.96
C PRO A 32 11.25 4.19 7.29
N MET A 33 11.01 4.74 8.48
CA MET A 33 9.68 5.26 8.82
C MET A 33 9.43 6.53 7.99
N ILE A 34 8.31 6.57 7.27
CA ILE A 34 7.87 7.74 6.52
C ILE A 34 6.75 8.42 7.29
N HIS A 35 6.91 9.71 7.59
CA HIS A 35 5.89 10.54 8.20
C HIS A 35 5.63 11.75 7.30
N LEU A 36 4.54 11.68 6.52
CA LEU A 36 4.09 12.75 5.64
C LEU A 36 2.75 13.27 6.14
N THR A 37 2.71 14.56 6.50
CA THR A 37 1.46 15.21 6.94
C THR A 37 0.69 15.75 5.74
N LYS A 38 -0.62 15.99 5.90
CA LYS A 38 -1.41 16.68 4.86
C LYS A 38 -0.83 18.05 4.50
N ALA A 39 -0.33 18.79 5.50
CA ALA A 39 0.19 20.14 5.31
C ALA A 39 1.55 20.20 4.59
N SER A 40 2.26 19.08 4.54
CA SER A 40 3.59 18.96 3.92
C SER A 40 3.54 18.25 2.55
N ARG A 41 2.36 18.11 1.95
CA ARG A 41 2.22 17.52 0.62
C ARG A 41 2.60 18.55 -0.43
N GLU A 42 3.68 18.29 -1.14
CA GLU A 42 4.11 19.06 -2.30
C GLU A 42 3.63 18.36 -3.57
N PHE A 43 2.64 18.96 -4.24
CA PHE A 43 2.10 18.42 -5.49
C PHE A 43 2.88 18.97 -6.69
N VAL A 44 3.25 18.07 -7.60
CA VAL A 44 3.97 18.36 -8.84
C VAL A 44 3.10 17.97 -10.02
N GLU A 45 3.09 18.81 -11.06
CA GLU A 45 2.39 18.51 -12.32
C GLU A 45 2.99 17.27 -12.99
N THR A 46 2.14 16.35 -13.43
CA THR A 46 2.59 15.09 -14.07
C THR A 46 2.93 15.26 -15.56
N GLY A 47 2.60 16.42 -16.14
CA GLY A 47 2.63 16.66 -17.59
C GLY A 47 1.33 16.25 -18.30
N LEU A 48 0.44 15.51 -17.63
CA LEU A 48 -0.92 15.27 -18.11
C LEU A 48 -1.85 16.42 -17.67
N PRO A 49 -2.68 16.98 -18.56
CA PRO A 49 -3.54 18.10 -18.22
C PRO A 49 -4.46 17.84 -17.04
N GLY A 50 -4.37 18.69 -16.01
CA GLY A 50 -5.24 18.61 -14.83
C GLY A 50 -4.88 17.49 -13.85
N ILE A 51 -3.69 16.89 -13.97
CA ILE A 51 -3.23 15.81 -13.09
C ILE A 51 -1.91 16.21 -12.43
N ARG A 52 -1.93 16.26 -11.10
CA ARG A 52 -0.73 16.48 -10.27
C ARG A 52 -0.60 15.38 -9.22
N CYS A 53 0.62 15.05 -8.83
CA CYS A 53 0.89 14.02 -7.83
C CYS A 53 1.84 14.48 -6.73
N CYS A 54 1.76 13.83 -5.58
CA CYS A 54 2.68 13.98 -4.46
C CYS A 54 3.16 12.59 -4.05
N THR A 55 4.38 12.25 -4.44
CA THR A 55 4.99 10.95 -4.13
C THR A 55 5.35 10.86 -2.64
N VAL A 56 4.84 9.83 -1.98
CA VAL A 56 5.13 9.51 -0.58
C VAL A 56 6.43 8.73 -0.45
N TYR A 57 6.64 7.75 -1.34
CA TYR A 57 7.90 7.03 -1.49
C TYR A 57 7.97 6.36 -2.86
N ALA A 58 9.20 6.04 -3.28
CA ALA A 58 9.51 5.17 -4.40
C ALA A 58 10.82 4.43 -4.09
N ASP A 59 10.75 3.13 -3.82
CA ASP A 59 11.92 2.32 -3.44
C ASP A 59 11.68 0.84 -3.76
N GLY A 60 12.68 0.16 -4.32
CA GLY A 60 12.61 -1.28 -4.58
C GLY A 60 11.48 -1.73 -5.53
N GLY A 61 10.99 -0.83 -6.40
CA GLY A 61 9.87 -1.09 -7.30
C GLY A 61 8.50 -0.95 -6.66
N GLU A 62 8.41 -0.43 -5.43
CA GLU A 62 7.17 -0.04 -4.79
C GLU A 62 7.11 1.48 -4.69
N SER A 63 5.93 2.03 -5.01
CA SER A 63 5.67 3.46 -4.91
C SER A 63 4.32 3.70 -4.26
N ALA A 64 4.15 4.89 -3.68
CA ALA A 64 2.84 5.35 -3.29
C ALA A 64 2.71 6.85 -3.46
N ASP A 65 1.59 7.28 -4.01
CA ASP A 65 1.35 8.66 -4.41
C ASP A 65 -0.02 9.13 -3.94
N PHE A 66 -0.11 10.42 -3.59
CA PHE A 66 -1.39 11.12 -3.61
C PHE A 66 -1.56 11.74 -4.99
N PHE A 67 -2.68 11.48 -5.65
CA PHE A 67 -3.03 12.09 -6.92
C PHE A 67 -4.17 13.08 -6.75
N GLU A 68 -4.04 14.23 -7.38
CA GLU A 68 -5.14 15.17 -7.58
C GLU A 68 -5.46 15.28 -9.07
N PHE A 69 -6.73 15.03 -9.38
CA PHE A 69 -7.28 15.15 -10.72
C PHE A 69 -8.33 16.26 -10.72
N LYS A 70 -8.27 17.15 -11.72
CA LYS A 70 -9.37 18.07 -12.03
C LYS A 70 -10.51 17.35 -12.73
N ALA A 71 -11.73 17.81 -12.53
CA ALA A 71 -12.90 17.28 -13.24
C ALA A 71 -12.65 17.27 -14.76
N GLY A 72 -12.91 16.13 -15.41
CA GLY A 72 -12.63 15.90 -16.83
C GLY A 72 -11.19 15.48 -17.15
N ALA A 73 -10.26 15.51 -16.20
CA ALA A 73 -8.91 15.00 -16.40
C ALA A 73 -8.94 13.49 -16.67
N THR A 74 -8.06 13.06 -17.58
CA THR A 74 -7.97 11.65 -18.02
C THR A 74 -6.54 11.17 -17.91
N PHE A 75 -6.36 9.99 -17.31
CA PHE A 75 -5.12 9.24 -17.38
C PHE A 75 -5.26 8.15 -18.45
N PRO A 76 -4.34 8.03 -19.43
CA PRO A 76 -4.45 7.06 -20.51
C PRO A 76 -4.53 5.60 -20.02
N LEU A 77 -4.97 4.70 -20.89
CA LEU A 77 -4.97 3.26 -20.62
C LEU A 77 -3.55 2.79 -20.25
N HIS A 78 -3.42 2.12 -19.12
CA HIS A 78 -2.15 1.62 -18.61
C HIS A 78 -2.33 0.35 -17.77
N ASP A 79 -1.22 -0.30 -17.43
CA ASP A 79 -1.14 -1.31 -16.38
C ASP A 79 0.13 -1.14 -15.54
N HIS A 80 0.30 -2.06 -14.58
CA HIS A 80 1.46 -2.16 -13.70
C HIS A 80 2.00 -3.59 -13.67
N GLU A 81 3.32 -3.73 -13.44
CA GLU A 81 3.95 -5.05 -13.26
C GLU A 81 3.47 -5.77 -11.99
N GLY A 82 3.05 -5.00 -10.99
CA GLY A 82 2.53 -5.48 -9.72
C GLY A 82 1.10 -5.03 -9.45
N ALA A 83 0.64 -5.22 -8.22
CA ALA A 83 -0.68 -4.76 -7.81
C ALA A 83 -0.70 -3.24 -7.63
N GLU A 84 -1.82 -2.63 -8.00
CA GLU A 84 -2.18 -1.26 -7.65
C GLU A 84 -3.39 -1.28 -6.72
N GLN A 85 -3.46 -0.31 -5.82
CA GLN A 85 -4.61 -0.07 -4.97
C GLN A 85 -4.98 1.40 -5.03
N ILE A 86 -6.27 1.72 -4.91
CA ILE A 86 -6.79 3.08 -4.87
C ILE A 86 -7.64 3.23 -3.62
N LEU A 87 -7.43 4.32 -2.88
CA LEU A 87 -8.37 4.81 -1.87
C LEU A 87 -8.75 6.25 -2.20
N VAL A 88 -10.03 6.48 -2.53
CA VAL A 88 -10.52 7.83 -2.83
C VAL A 88 -10.76 8.59 -1.53
N LEU A 89 -10.16 9.78 -1.41
CA LEU A 89 -10.23 10.63 -0.23
C LEU A 89 -11.26 11.76 -0.38
N SER A 90 -11.44 12.25 -1.60
CA SER A 90 -12.50 13.20 -1.95
C SER A 90 -12.81 13.13 -3.45
N GLY A 91 -14.02 13.55 -3.84
CA GLY A 91 -14.47 13.57 -5.23
C GLY A 91 -15.02 12.24 -5.71
N ARG A 92 -15.14 12.12 -7.04
CA ARG A 92 -15.60 10.92 -7.75
C ARG A 92 -14.76 10.72 -9.02
N ILE A 93 -14.22 9.52 -9.18
CA ILE A 93 -13.32 9.15 -10.28
C ILE A 93 -13.65 7.74 -10.77
N ARG A 94 -13.51 7.51 -12.07
CA ARG A 94 -13.71 6.20 -12.69
C ARG A 94 -12.37 5.59 -13.07
N PHE A 95 -12.15 4.32 -12.75
CA PHE A 95 -11.05 3.50 -13.25
C PHE A 95 -11.63 2.42 -14.17
N GLY A 96 -11.37 2.49 -15.48
CA GLY A 96 -12.04 1.64 -16.46
C GLY A 96 -13.56 1.86 -16.44
N HIS A 97 -14.30 0.84 -16.01
CA HIS A 97 -15.76 0.85 -15.87
C HIS A 97 -16.25 1.04 -14.42
N ILE A 98 -15.32 1.14 -13.46
CA ILE A 98 -15.63 1.17 -12.03
C ILE A 98 -15.57 2.62 -11.53
N GLU A 99 -16.71 3.17 -11.12
CA GLU A 99 -16.78 4.48 -10.49
C GLU A 99 -16.56 4.36 -8.97
N LEU A 100 -15.70 5.21 -8.43
CA LEU A 100 -15.34 5.26 -7.01
C LEU A 100 -15.62 6.67 -6.48
N SER A 101 -16.25 6.75 -5.31
CA SER A 101 -16.50 7.98 -4.56
C SER A 101 -15.62 8.01 -3.30
N ALA A 102 -15.57 9.16 -2.63
CA ALA A 102 -14.83 9.31 -1.38
C ALA A 102 -15.15 8.20 -0.36
N GLY A 103 -14.12 7.51 0.11
CA GLY A 103 -14.22 6.36 1.01
C GLY A 103 -14.14 5.00 0.32
N ASP A 104 -14.34 4.94 -1.01
CA ASP A 104 -14.25 3.70 -1.77
C ASP A 104 -12.80 3.27 -1.99
N TYR A 105 -12.62 1.95 -2.08
CA TYR A 105 -11.34 1.30 -2.31
C TYR A 105 -11.42 0.35 -3.49
N LEU A 106 -10.38 0.36 -4.32
CA LEU A 106 -10.19 -0.57 -5.43
C LEU A 106 -8.81 -1.21 -5.32
N LYS A 107 -8.71 -2.49 -5.68
CA LYS A 107 -7.42 -3.17 -5.86
C LYS A 107 -7.42 -3.86 -7.21
N MET A 108 -6.35 -3.65 -7.96
CA MET A 108 -6.10 -4.28 -9.25
C MET A 108 -4.91 -5.24 -9.14
N GLY A 109 -4.94 -6.28 -9.98
CA GLY A 109 -3.89 -7.28 -10.08
C GLY A 109 -2.78 -6.83 -11.05
N PRO A 110 -1.63 -7.53 -11.05
CA PRO A 110 -0.61 -7.36 -12.09
C PRO A 110 -1.20 -7.49 -13.49
N GLY A 111 -0.86 -6.54 -14.38
CA GLY A 111 -1.30 -6.54 -15.78
C GLY A 111 -2.77 -6.20 -16.04
N GLU A 112 -3.55 -5.86 -15.00
CA GLU A 112 -4.92 -5.37 -15.17
C GLU A 112 -4.90 -3.98 -15.78
N GLN A 113 -5.47 -3.85 -16.98
CA GLN A 113 -5.48 -2.60 -17.73
C GLN A 113 -6.66 -1.72 -17.31
N HIS A 114 -6.40 -0.43 -17.15
CA HIS A 114 -7.44 0.54 -16.88
C HIS A 114 -7.00 1.94 -17.32
N ASP A 115 -7.98 2.77 -17.67
CA ASP A 115 -7.82 4.22 -17.75
C ASP A 115 -8.34 4.85 -16.46
N ALA A 116 -8.14 6.16 -16.29
CA ALA A 116 -8.78 6.91 -15.22
C ALA A 116 -9.46 8.17 -15.77
N TYR A 117 -10.68 8.44 -15.33
CA TYR A 117 -11.45 9.63 -15.71
C TYR A 117 -12.10 10.28 -14.49
N ALA A 118 -11.73 11.53 -14.22
CA ALA A 118 -12.28 12.29 -13.09
C ALA A 118 -13.68 12.84 -13.41
N LEU A 119 -14.69 12.34 -12.71
CA LEU A 119 -16.07 12.82 -12.80
C LEU A 119 -16.23 14.15 -12.03
N GLU A 120 -15.44 14.33 -10.98
CA GLU A 120 -15.34 15.53 -10.14
C GLU A 120 -13.87 15.80 -9.81
N ASP A 121 -13.54 16.98 -9.28
CA ASP A 121 -12.23 17.23 -8.66
C ASP A 121 -11.97 16.16 -7.59
N SER A 122 -10.93 15.36 -7.78
CA SER A 122 -10.71 14.13 -7.03
C SER A 122 -9.32 14.08 -6.41
N LEU A 123 -9.25 13.58 -5.18
CA LEU A 123 -8.00 13.28 -4.48
C LEU A 123 -8.05 11.81 -4.05
N PHE A 124 -7.01 11.05 -4.39
CA PHE A 124 -6.91 9.65 -3.99
C PHE A 124 -5.48 9.28 -3.63
N PHE A 125 -5.33 8.21 -2.84
CA PHE A 125 -4.05 7.60 -2.52
C PHE A 125 -3.89 6.31 -3.32
N SER A 126 -2.78 6.17 -4.04
CA SER A 126 -2.48 4.99 -4.84
C SER A 126 -1.10 4.41 -4.52
N PRO A 127 -1.00 3.33 -3.73
CA PRO A 127 0.19 2.51 -3.68
C PRO A 127 0.18 1.48 -4.82
N HIS A 128 1.28 1.38 -5.53
CA HIS A 128 1.47 0.42 -6.61
C HIS A 128 2.86 -0.20 -6.58
N ARG A 129 3.00 -1.33 -7.28
CA ARG A 129 4.28 -1.99 -7.52
C ARG A 129 4.55 -2.07 -9.00
N GLY A 130 5.77 -1.72 -9.40
CA GLY A 130 6.18 -1.58 -10.80
C GLY A 130 5.79 -0.22 -11.38
N ASP A 131 6.40 0.08 -12.53
CA ASP A 131 6.17 1.32 -13.25
C ASP A 131 4.77 1.37 -13.88
N VAL A 132 4.32 2.57 -14.25
CA VAL A 132 3.14 2.79 -15.09
C VAL A 132 3.52 2.46 -16.53
N ILE A 133 2.87 1.45 -17.12
CA ILE A 133 3.14 1.04 -18.50
C ILE A 133 1.94 1.41 -19.37
N LEU A 134 2.11 2.48 -20.16
CA LEU A 134 1.09 2.95 -21.10
C LEU A 134 0.78 1.89 -22.16
N LYS A 135 -0.51 1.72 -22.47
CA LYS A 135 -0.99 0.85 -23.55
C LYS A 135 -1.41 1.69 -24.75
N ALA A 136 -1.15 1.12 -25.93
CA ALA A 136 -1.51 1.69 -27.22
C ALA A 136 -2.95 1.34 -27.61
#